data_AF-A0A1D2SSI3-F1
#
_entry.id   AF-A0A1D2SSI3-F1
#
_cell.length_a   1.000
_cell.length_b   1.000
_cell.length_c   1.000
_cell.angle_alpha   90.00
_cell.angle_beta   90.00
_cell.angle_gamma   90.00
#
_symmetry.space_group_name_H-M   'P 1'
#
loop_
_entity.id
_entity.type
_entity.pdbx_description
1 polymer ?
#
loop_
_entity_poly.entity_id
_entity_poly.type
_entity_poly.pdbx_seq_one_letter_code
_entity_poly.pdbx_strand_id
1 'polypeptide(L)'
;MTSSNAFERMFGFARRDVTLGNWREQPFNGWAFQNVGEMVRSARISAREGNLEAAPVDLGDLLGETLDIGGQKETVAAFLDRSSTDALTVMKKGRFVGDWFSPSMKPDARHIIFSISKSLTAILAGSLEGEGKLDPNAPVTDYVPEVAGSVYANATVRHVLDMTVSLDFEEAYLDPESLFARYRRATMWNPGGGEESLREFLAALQQLDEPHGKAFRYRSPNSDLLGIIVERASGQRYANLMSDRLWKPLGAKRDAFVTVDKEGSARAAGGVSVAVRDLARVGEMMRQGGTAEGGRIVPQAWVEDTIHGGDAEAWQRGTMTNLFANGSYRNKWYQSANASEAYCGIGIHGQWLYVDPKAEVVIAKMSSQALPVDDPLDLDNVAFFEGLCARV
;
A
#
# COMPACT_ATOMS: atom_id res chain seq x y z
N MET A 1 24.12 -12.19 -34.70
CA MET A 1 23.43 -11.18 -33.88
C MET A 1 21.98 -11.61 -33.79
N THR A 2 21.58 -12.29 -32.72
CA THR A 2 20.17 -12.61 -32.47
C THR A 2 19.41 -11.30 -32.31
N SER A 3 18.43 -11.04 -33.17
CA SER A 3 17.60 -9.83 -33.06
C SER A 3 16.92 -9.87 -31.69
N SER A 4 17.25 -8.88 -30.84
CA SER A 4 16.60 -8.73 -29.54
C SER A 4 15.08 -8.67 -29.72
N ASN A 5 14.33 -9.46 -28.95
CA ASN A 5 12.87 -9.52 -29.08
C ASN A 5 12.20 -8.26 -28.49
N ALA A 6 10.89 -8.08 -28.68
CA ALA A 6 10.18 -6.88 -28.21
C ALA A 6 10.28 -6.65 -26.70
N PHE A 7 10.33 -7.73 -25.91
CA PHE A 7 10.49 -7.66 -24.47
C PHE A 7 11.87 -7.13 -24.08
N GLU A 8 12.92 -7.72 -24.66
CA GLU A 8 14.32 -7.32 -24.38
C GLU A 8 14.59 -5.88 -24.79
N ARG A 9 13.98 -5.39 -25.88
CA ARG A 9 14.07 -3.97 -26.26
C ARG A 9 13.37 -3.04 -25.27
N MET A 10 12.28 -3.48 -24.66
CA MET A 10 11.51 -2.68 -23.70
C MET A 10 12.20 -2.62 -22.34
N PHE A 11 12.68 -3.76 -21.84
CA PHE A 11 13.13 -3.89 -20.45
C PHE A 11 14.66 -4.02 -20.30
N GLY A 12 15.41 -4.26 -21.38
CA GLY A 12 16.87 -4.36 -21.35
C GLY A 12 17.43 -5.69 -20.83
N PHE A 13 16.58 -6.68 -20.56
CA PHE A 13 16.96 -8.05 -20.13
C PHE A 13 16.05 -9.11 -20.75
N ALA A 14 16.44 -10.38 -20.71
CA ALA A 14 15.61 -11.46 -21.23
C ALA A 14 14.55 -11.87 -20.19
N ARG A 15 13.31 -12.14 -20.63
CA ARG A 15 12.21 -12.52 -19.71
C ARG A 15 12.58 -13.68 -18.77
N ARG A 16 13.36 -14.65 -19.24
CA ARG A 16 13.81 -15.81 -18.43
C ARG A 16 14.72 -15.44 -17.26
N ASP A 17 15.30 -14.24 -17.25
CA ASP A 17 16.21 -13.77 -16.20
C ASP A 17 15.44 -13.26 -14.97
N VAL A 18 14.12 -13.01 -15.11
CA VAL A 18 13.25 -12.67 -13.98
C VAL A 18 12.85 -13.95 -13.23
N THR A 19 13.25 -14.01 -11.98
CA THR A 19 13.05 -15.14 -11.07
C THR A 19 12.42 -14.68 -9.76
N LEU A 20 11.93 -15.62 -8.95
CA LEU A 20 11.46 -15.30 -7.60
C LEU A 20 12.59 -14.74 -6.69
N GLY A 21 13.86 -14.96 -7.03
CA GLY A 21 15.00 -14.44 -6.26
C GLY A 21 15.23 -12.95 -6.46
N ASN A 22 15.03 -12.45 -7.69
CA ASN A 22 15.46 -11.11 -8.11
C ASN A 22 14.32 -10.20 -8.59
N TRP A 23 13.05 -10.63 -8.54
CA TRP A 23 11.91 -9.87 -9.08
C TRP A 23 11.67 -8.48 -8.46
N ARG A 24 12.30 -8.16 -7.32
CA ARG A 24 12.23 -6.84 -6.68
C ARG A 24 13.48 -5.99 -6.91
N GLU A 25 14.46 -6.51 -7.63
CA GLU A 25 15.72 -5.83 -7.93
C GLU A 25 15.63 -5.19 -9.33
N GLN A 26 16.29 -4.04 -9.49
CA GLN A 26 16.49 -3.46 -10.82
C GLN A 26 17.47 -4.34 -11.64
N PRO A 27 17.25 -4.52 -12.95
CA PRO A 27 16.16 -3.95 -13.75
C PRO A 27 14.85 -4.77 -13.73
N PHE A 28 14.83 -5.93 -13.10
CA PHE A 28 13.75 -6.92 -13.20
C PHE A 28 12.40 -6.40 -12.64
N ASN A 29 12.45 -5.56 -11.61
CA ASN A 29 11.28 -5.02 -10.94
C ASN A 29 10.35 -4.20 -11.85
N GLY A 30 10.89 -3.46 -12.84
CA GLY A 30 10.09 -2.68 -13.79
C GLY A 30 9.10 -3.53 -14.61
N TRP A 31 9.44 -4.79 -14.89
CA TRP A 31 8.48 -5.74 -15.46
C TRP A 31 7.70 -6.49 -14.36
N ALA A 32 8.40 -6.96 -13.33
CA ALA A 32 7.85 -7.88 -12.36
C ALA A 32 6.72 -7.25 -11.51
N PHE A 33 6.82 -5.97 -11.17
CA PHE A 33 5.79 -5.27 -10.38
C PHE A 33 4.45 -5.15 -11.10
N GLN A 34 4.47 -5.21 -12.44
CA GLN A 34 3.27 -5.27 -13.26
C GLN A 34 2.72 -6.69 -13.44
N ASN A 35 3.51 -7.72 -13.12
CA ASN A 35 3.26 -9.12 -13.46
C ASN A 35 3.46 -10.10 -12.29
N VAL A 36 3.22 -9.65 -11.04
CA VAL A 36 3.48 -10.43 -9.82
C VAL A 36 2.82 -11.81 -9.82
N GLY A 37 1.63 -11.93 -10.43
CA GLY A 37 0.90 -13.20 -10.54
C GLY A 37 1.63 -14.30 -11.33
N GLU A 38 2.64 -13.97 -12.14
CA GLU A 38 3.49 -14.95 -12.82
C GLU A 38 4.57 -15.56 -11.90
N MET A 39 4.84 -14.95 -10.74
CA MET A 39 5.92 -15.36 -9.83
C MET A 39 5.38 -15.83 -8.48
N VAL A 40 4.32 -15.19 -8.00
CA VAL A 40 3.71 -15.48 -6.70
C VAL A 40 2.24 -15.81 -6.88
N ARG A 41 1.81 -16.92 -6.27
CA ARG A 41 0.41 -17.35 -6.26
C ARG A 41 -0.47 -16.20 -5.79
N SER A 42 -1.57 -15.97 -6.50
CA SER A 42 -2.42 -14.81 -6.27
C SER A 42 -3.91 -15.18 -6.33
N ALA A 43 -4.70 -14.52 -5.49
CA ALA A 43 -6.14 -14.57 -5.50
C ALA A 43 -6.70 -13.34 -6.21
N ARG A 44 -7.72 -13.54 -7.04
CA ARG A 44 -8.42 -12.45 -7.74
C ARG A 44 -9.37 -11.72 -6.79
N ILE A 45 -9.36 -10.40 -6.87
CA ILE A 45 -10.34 -9.48 -6.26
C ILE A 45 -11.17 -8.91 -7.40
N SER A 46 -12.40 -9.38 -7.54
CA SER A 46 -13.19 -9.10 -8.74
C SER A 46 -13.74 -7.67 -8.75
N ALA A 47 -13.66 -7.00 -9.90
CA ALA A 47 -14.41 -5.78 -10.19
C ALA A 47 -15.83 -6.11 -10.70
N ARG A 48 -16.68 -5.09 -10.91
CA ARG A 48 -17.95 -5.29 -11.62
C ARG A 48 -17.67 -5.49 -13.12
N GLU A 49 -18.36 -6.44 -13.74
CA GLU A 49 -18.28 -6.65 -15.19
C GLU A 49 -18.88 -5.47 -15.98
N GLY A 50 -18.44 -5.29 -17.23
CA GLY A 50 -19.01 -4.30 -18.15
C GLY A 50 -18.57 -2.85 -17.90
N ASN A 51 -17.80 -2.59 -16.85
CA ASN A 51 -17.28 -1.27 -16.53
C ASN A 51 -16.07 -0.93 -17.42
N LEU A 52 -16.28 -0.14 -18.47
CA LEU A 52 -15.19 0.40 -19.28
C LEU A 52 -14.54 1.60 -18.57
N GLU A 53 -13.22 1.68 -18.67
CA GLU A 53 -12.46 2.84 -18.20
C GLU A 53 -12.48 3.93 -19.27
N ALA A 54 -12.57 5.20 -18.84
CA ALA A 54 -12.42 6.32 -19.76
C ALA A 54 -11.01 6.37 -20.35
N ALA A 55 -10.82 7.06 -21.47
CA ALA A 55 -9.47 7.32 -21.97
C ALA A 55 -8.60 8.03 -20.91
N PRO A 56 -7.27 7.77 -20.88
CA PRO A 56 -6.32 8.59 -20.13
C PRO A 56 -6.50 10.08 -20.40
N VAL A 57 -6.38 10.91 -19.36
CA VAL A 57 -6.32 12.37 -19.49
C VAL A 57 -4.84 12.71 -19.53
N ASP A 58 -4.32 13.24 -20.63
CA ASP A 58 -2.89 13.56 -20.72
C ASP A 58 -2.51 14.65 -19.71
N LEU A 59 -1.39 14.50 -18.99
CA LEU A 59 -0.86 15.56 -18.12
C LEU A 59 -0.52 16.85 -18.90
N GLY A 60 -0.24 16.75 -20.19
CA GLY A 60 -0.06 17.86 -21.10
C GLY A 60 1.04 18.82 -20.65
N ASP A 61 0.71 20.11 -20.63
CA ASP A 61 1.62 21.19 -20.26
C ASP A 61 2.16 21.04 -18.82
N LEU A 62 1.45 20.33 -17.93
CA LEU A 62 1.89 20.08 -16.56
C LEU A 62 3.21 19.30 -16.51
N LEU A 63 3.54 18.51 -17.54
CA LEU A 63 4.84 17.83 -17.66
C LEU A 63 6.03 18.80 -17.75
N GLY A 64 5.81 19.98 -18.35
CA GLY A 64 6.81 21.03 -18.51
C GLY A 64 6.90 22.00 -17.33
N GLU A 65 5.92 21.98 -16.42
CA GLU A 65 5.91 22.83 -15.23
C GLU A 65 7.11 22.51 -14.33
N THR A 66 7.75 23.57 -13.83
CA THR A 66 8.89 23.47 -12.92
C THR A 66 8.43 23.59 -11.48
N LEU A 67 8.74 22.58 -10.68
CA LEU A 67 8.45 22.53 -9.25
C LEU A 67 9.74 22.77 -8.45
N ASP A 68 9.59 23.23 -7.21
CA ASP A 68 10.67 23.23 -6.23
C ASP A 68 10.57 21.94 -5.41
N ILE A 69 11.53 21.04 -5.61
CA ILE A 69 11.58 19.71 -5.01
C ILE A 69 12.84 19.68 -4.14
N GLY A 70 12.68 19.81 -2.82
CA GLY A 70 13.81 19.80 -1.89
C GLY A 70 14.83 20.92 -2.13
N GLY A 71 14.42 22.08 -2.65
CA GLY A 71 15.30 23.20 -3.00
C GLY A 71 15.90 23.12 -4.41
N GLN A 72 15.56 22.08 -5.19
CA GLN A 72 15.97 21.94 -6.58
C GLN A 72 14.79 22.21 -7.51
N LYS A 73 15.04 23.02 -8.54
CA LYS A 73 14.05 23.28 -9.59
C LYS A 73 14.16 22.21 -10.66
N GLU A 74 13.11 21.40 -10.80
CA GLU A 74 13.04 20.30 -11.75
C GLU A 74 11.66 20.30 -12.42
N THR A 75 11.56 19.84 -13.67
CA THR A 75 10.26 19.70 -14.33
C THR A 75 9.52 18.48 -13.82
N VAL A 76 8.18 18.49 -13.92
CA VAL A 76 7.37 17.31 -13.57
C VAL A 76 7.84 16.07 -14.32
N ALA A 77 8.09 16.16 -15.63
CA ALA A 77 8.58 15.03 -16.41
C ALA A 77 9.93 14.50 -15.91
N ALA A 78 10.89 15.39 -15.64
CA ALA A 78 12.21 14.99 -15.17
C ALA A 78 12.15 14.28 -13.80
N PHE A 79 11.29 14.76 -12.90
CA PHE A 79 11.08 14.09 -11.62
C PHE A 79 10.44 12.70 -11.76
N LEU A 80 9.46 12.55 -12.67
CA LEU A 80 8.82 11.24 -12.91
C LEU A 80 9.85 10.22 -13.39
N ASP A 81 10.75 10.61 -14.29
CA ASP A 81 11.85 9.78 -14.77
C ASP A 81 12.86 9.46 -13.65
N ARG A 82 13.36 10.48 -12.94
CA ARG A 82 14.34 10.33 -11.85
C ARG A 82 13.83 9.42 -10.74
N SER A 83 12.54 9.52 -10.42
CA SER A 83 11.89 8.73 -9.37
C SER A 83 11.40 7.36 -9.82
N SER A 84 11.81 6.91 -11.02
CA SER A 84 11.46 5.61 -11.62
C SER A 84 9.95 5.35 -11.66
N THR A 85 9.18 6.38 -12.01
CA THR A 85 7.72 6.29 -12.04
C THR A 85 7.27 5.41 -13.20
N ASP A 86 6.33 4.52 -12.93
CA ASP A 86 5.67 3.68 -13.92
C ASP A 86 4.29 4.24 -14.30
N ALA A 87 3.56 4.79 -13.32
CA ALA A 87 2.32 5.51 -13.58
C ALA A 87 2.06 6.62 -12.55
N LEU A 88 1.40 7.68 -13.01
CA LEU A 88 0.83 8.74 -12.19
C LEU A 88 -0.62 8.98 -12.64
N THR A 89 -1.53 9.11 -11.68
CA THR A 89 -2.89 9.65 -11.90
C THR A 89 -3.16 10.75 -10.88
N VAL A 90 -3.68 11.87 -11.35
CA VAL A 90 -4.11 13.01 -10.53
C VAL A 90 -5.62 13.21 -10.67
N MET A 91 -6.30 13.30 -9.53
CA MET A 91 -7.71 13.71 -9.46
C MET A 91 -7.84 15.06 -8.76
N LYS A 92 -8.77 15.89 -9.23
CA LYS A 92 -9.18 17.15 -8.61
C LYS A 92 -10.70 17.18 -8.50
N LYS A 93 -11.22 17.36 -7.27
CA LYS A 93 -12.68 17.44 -7.01
C LYS A 93 -13.45 16.27 -7.64
N GLY A 94 -12.95 15.06 -7.46
CA GLY A 94 -13.57 13.83 -7.97
C GLY A 94 -13.41 13.57 -9.48
N ARG A 95 -12.63 14.39 -10.22
CA ARG A 95 -12.40 14.21 -11.67
C ARG A 95 -10.93 13.90 -11.94
N PHE A 96 -10.65 12.99 -12.88
CA PHE A 96 -9.30 12.81 -13.42
C PHE A 96 -8.88 14.07 -14.17
N VAL A 97 -7.73 14.65 -13.79
CA VAL A 97 -7.17 15.84 -14.42
C VAL A 97 -5.81 15.59 -15.07
N GLY A 98 -5.23 14.42 -14.85
CA GLY A 98 -4.00 14.04 -15.54
C GLY A 98 -3.60 12.60 -15.23
N ASP A 99 -3.03 11.95 -16.23
CA ASP A 99 -2.41 10.65 -16.19
C ASP A 99 -1.09 10.70 -16.94
N TRP A 100 -0.13 9.94 -16.47
CA TRP A 100 1.12 9.67 -17.17
C TRP A 100 1.52 8.22 -16.93
N PHE A 101 2.09 7.61 -17.96
CA PHE A 101 2.53 6.22 -17.95
C PHE A 101 3.91 6.14 -18.56
N SER A 102 4.79 5.37 -17.94
CA SER A 102 6.08 5.05 -18.53
C SER A 102 5.89 4.26 -19.83
N PRO A 103 6.87 4.25 -20.75
CA PRO A 103 6.78 3.47 -21.99
C PRO A 103 6.53 1.97 -21.76
N SER A 104 6.88 1.45 -20.58
CA SER A 104 6.74 0.04 -20.21
C SER A 104 5.40 -0.30 -19.55
N MET A 105 4.55 0.69 -19.23
CA MET A 105 3.28 0.50 -18.53
C MET A 105 2.09 0.91 -19.39
N LYS A 106 1.11 0.00 -19.50
CA LYS A 106 -0.17 0.30 -20.17
C LYS A 106 -1.14 0.99 -19.20
N PRO A 107 -2.06 1.84 -19.69
CA PRO A 107 -3.03 2.52 -18.82
C PRO A 107 -3.91 1.61 -17.97
N ASP A 108 -4.15 0.37 -18.43
CA ASP A 108 -4.95 -0.63 -17.73
C ASP A 108 -4.12 -1.74 -17.08
N ALA A 109 -2.79 -1.62 -17.09
CA ALA A 109 -1.92 -2.54 -16.39
C ALA A 109 -2.15 -2.44 -14.87
N ARG A 110 -2.02 -3.58 -14.20
CA ARG A 110 -1.91 -3.61 -12.74
C ARG A 110 -0.47 -3.37 -12.34
N HIS A 111 -0.29 -2.84 -11.15
CA HIS A 111 1.00 -2.72 -10.49
C HIS A 111 0.84 -3.10 -9.02
N ILE A 112 1.83 -3.78 -8.44
CA ILE A 112 1.86 -4.05 -7.00
C ILE A 112 2.01 -2.73 -6.24
N ILE A 113 1.15 -2.49 -5.25
CA ILE A 113 1.13 -1.24 -4.48
C ILE A 113 1.87 -1.36 -3.15
N PHE A 114 2.53 -2.50 -2.92
CA PHE A 114 3.20 -2.84 -1.69
C PHE A 114 2.36 -2.43 -0.47
N SER A 115 2.92 -1.66 0.44
CA SER A 115 2.33 -1.36 1.73
C SER A 115 1.10 -0.47 1.71
N ILE A 116 0.70 0.10 0.57
CA ILE A 116 -0.64 0.70 0.44
C ILE A 116 -1.74 -0.37 0.63
N SER A 117 -1.42 -1.65 0.40
CA SER A 117 -2.28 -2.79 0.75
C SER A 117 -2.77 -2.77 2.20
N LYS A 118 -1.95 -2.25 3.12
CA LYS A 118 -2.29 -2.11 4.56
C LYS A 118 -3.47 -1.16 4.73
N SER A 119 -3.42 -0.02 4.05
CA SER A 119 -4.45 1.01 4.05
C SER A 119 -5.77 0.47 3.49
N LEU A 120 -5.70 -0.37 2.44
CA LEU A 120 -6.88 -1.06 1.89
C LEU A 120 -7.47 -2.08 2.89
N THR A 121 -6.62 -2.81 3.60
CA THR A 121 -7.05 -3.75 4.65
C THR A 121 -7.77 -3.02 5.79
N ALA A 122 -7.29 -1.85 6.20
CA ALA A 122 -7.92 -1.05 7.25
C ALA A 122 -9.29 -0.48 6.83
N ILE A 123 -9.51 -0.22 5.54
CA ILE A 123 -10.86 0.12 5.03
C ILE A 123 -11.83 -1.05 5.25
N LEU A 124 -11.39 -2.30 5.04
CA LEU A 124 -12.21 -3.49 5.35
C LEU A 124 -12.49 -3.59 6.85
N ALA A 125 -11.49 -3.33 7.69
CA ALA A 125 -11.67 -3.31 9.15
C ALA A 125 -12.71 -2.27 9.58
N GLY A 126 -12.63 -1.05 9.03
CA GLY A 126 -13.61 0.02 9.32
C GLY A 126 -15.01 -0.29 8.80
N SER A 127 -15.13 -0.96 7.65
CA SER A 127 -16.42 -1.44 7.15
C SER A 127 -17.06 -2.44 8.12
N LEU A 128 -16.26 -3.39 8.65
CA LEU A 128 -16.72 -4.38 9.63
C LEU A 128 -16.99 -3.78 11.02
N GLU A 129 -16.26 -2.73 11.40
CA GLU A 129 -16.54 -1.96 12.62
C GLU A 129 -17.90 -1.28 12.55
N GLY A 130 -18.20 -0.60 11.43
CA GLY A 130 -19.52 -0.02 11.20
C GLY A 130 -20.67 -1.03 11.17
N GLU A 131 -20.38 -2.30 10.88
CA GLU A 131 -21.33 -3.43 10.96
C GLU A 131 -21.41 -4.06 12.37
N GLY A 132 -20.61 -3.59 13.34
CA GLY A 132 -20.52 -4.17 14.69
C GLY A 132 -19.86 -5.55 14.74
N LYS A 133 -19.13 -5.94 13.70
CA LYS A 133 -18.44 -7.25 13.60
C LYS A 133 -16.99 -7.21 14.07
N LEU A 134 -16.40 -6.02 14.11
CA LEU A 134 -15.03 -5.80 14.55
C LEU A 134 -15.02 -4.65 15.57
N ASP A 135 -14.45 -4.88 16.74
CA ASP A 135 -14.19 -3.85 17.74
C ASP A 135 -12.68 -3.59 17.80
N PRO A 136 -12.20 -2.38 17.45
CA PRO A 136 -10.79 -2.04 17.58
C PRO A 136 -10.25 -2.21 19.01
N ASN A 137 -11.08 -2.06 20.04
CA ASN A 137 -10.64 -2.16 21.43
C ASN A 137 -10.60 -3.60 21.96
N ALA A 138 -11.20 -4.55 21.24
CA ALA A 138 -11.17 -5.94 21.63
C ALA A 138 -9.75 -6.54 21.54
N PRO A 139 -9.42 -7.52 22.40
CA PRO A 139 -8.23 -8.34 22.27
C PRO A 139 -8.15 -8.99 20.87
N VAL A 140 -6.94 -9.08 20.33
CA VAL A 140 -6.70 -9.81 19.08
C VAL A 140 -7.16 -11.28 19.18
N THR A 141 -6.97 -11.87 20.35
CA THR A 141 -7.28 -13.28 20.63
C THR A 141 -8.77 -13.61 20.55
N ASP A 142 -9.66 -12.61 20.62
CA ASP A 142 -11.09 -12.79 20.37
C ASP A 142 -11.37 -13.15 18.89
N TYR A 143 -10.51 -12.70 17.97
CA TYR A 143 -10.61 -12.99 16.53
C TYR A 143 -9.67 -14.10 16.09
N VAL A 144 -8.47 -14.16 16.67
CA VAL A 144 -7.39 -15.08 16.26
C VAL A 144 -6.83 -15.77 17.51
N PRO A 145 -7.52 -16.76 18.08
CA PRO A 145 -7.07 -17.43 19.31
C PRO A 145 -5.72 -18.15 19.14
N GLU A 146 -5.34 -18.50 17.91
CA GLU A 146 -4.09 -19.20 17.61
C GLU A 146 -2.82 -18.38 17.92
N VAL A 147 -2.93 -17.05 18.06
CA VAL A 147 -1.79 -16.18 18.39
C VAL A 147 -1.64 -15.90 19.90
N ALA A 148 -2.40 -16.59 20.76
CA ALA A 148 -2.36 -16.41 22.21
C ALA A 148 -1.00 -16.74 22.86
N GLY A 149 -0.12 -17.47 22.17
CA GLY A 149 1.25 -17.76 22.61
C GLY A 149 2.33 -16.81 22.06
N SER A 150 1.92 -15.75 21.35
CA SER A 150 2.82 -14.82 20.65
C SER A 150 2.79 -13.43 21.27
N VAL A 151 3.54 -12.50 20.67
CA VAL A 151 3.47 -11.05 20.91
C VAL A 151 2.04 -10.48 20.91
N TYR A 152 1.10 -11.12 20.23
CA TYR A 152 -0.26 -10.63 20.07
C TYR A 152 -1.21 -11.03 21.20
N ALA A 153 -0.78 -11.85 22.15
CA ALA A 153 -1.63 -12.41 23.21
C ALA A 153 -2.43 -11.36 23.98
N ASN A 154 -1.81 -10.21 24.26
CA ASN A 154 -2.39 -9.11 25.02
C ASN A 154 -2.53 -7.82 24.18
N ALA A 155 -2.41 -7.91 22.86
CA ALA A 155 -2.63 -6.78 21.96
C ALA A 155 -4.13 -6.59 21.70
N THR A 156 -4.55 -5.35 21.47
CA THR A 156 -5.88 -5.04 20.92
C THR A 156 -5.79 -4.92 19.41
N VAL A 157 -6.93 -5.02 18.72
CA VAL A 157 -7.00 -4.75 17.28
C VAL A 157 -6.55 -3.32 16.95
N ARG A 158 -6.74 -2.37 17.87
CA ARG A 158 -6.27 -0.98 17.78
C ARG A 158 -4.75 -0.89 17.76
N HIS A 159 -4.05 -1.61 18.63
CA HIS A 159 -2.59 -1.69 18.57
C HIS A 159 -2.11 -2.23 17.21
N VAL A 160 -2.81 -3.23 16.69
CA VAL A 160 -2.54 -3.81 15.39
C VAL A 160 -2.76 -2.77 14.29
N LEU A 161 -3.88 -2.06 14.26
CA LEU A 161 -4.23 -1.01 13.29
C LEU A 161 -3.19 0.12 13.28
N ASP A 162 -2.79 0.60 14.45
CA ASP A 162 -1.98 1.80 14.61
C ASP A 162 -0.47 1.52 14.61
N MET A 163 -0.07 0.26 14.38
CA MET A 163 1.34 -0.15 14.37
C MET A 163 2.05 0.15 15.69
N THR A 164 1.36 -0.04 16.82
CA THR A 164 1.92 0.17 18.17
C THR A 164 2.06 -1.13 18.95
N VAL A 165 1.96 -2.28 18.28
CA VAL A 165 2.39 -3.57 18.84
C VAL A 165 3.90 -3.53 19.08
N SER A 166 4.28 -3.75 20.33
CA SER A 166 5.65 -3.92 20.83
C SER A 166 6.32 -5.20 20.28
N LEU A 167 6.57 -5.22 18.97
CA LEU A 167 7.05 -6.40 18.25
C LEU A 167 8.57 -6.36 18.02
N ASP A 168 9.25 -7.42 18.44
CA ASP A 168 10.69 -7.62 18.20
C ASP A 168 10.91 -8.19 16.79
N PHE A 169 10.88 -7.29 15.82
CA PHE A 169 11.01 -7.60 14.41
C PHE A 169 11.62 -6.39 13.72
N GLU A 170 12.63 -6.57 12.90
CA GLU A 170 13.21 -5.50 12.08
C GLU A 170 12.92 -5.76 10.61
N GLU A 171 12.51 -4.73 9.87
CA GLU A 171 12.29 -4.84 8.42
C GLU A 171 13.59 -4.65 7.64
N ALA A 172 14.54 -5.56 7.84
CA ALA A 172 15.82 -5.57 7.14
C ALA A 172 15.65 -6.02 5.67
N TYR A 173 15.17 -5.10 4.81
CA TYR A 173 14.77 -5.38 3.42
C TYR A 173 15.83 -6.04 2.54
N LEU A 174 17.11 -5.83 2.86
CA LEU A 174 18.27 -6.25 2.06
C LEU A 174 19.07 -7.38 2.72
N ASP A 175 18.71 -7.81 3.93
CA ASP A 175 19.38 -8.91 4.63
C ASP A 175 18.66 -10.25 4.34
N PRO A 176 19.28 -11.18 3.56
CA PRO A 176 18.66 -12.44 3.18
C PRO A 176 18.52 -13.46 4.31
N GLU A 177 19.21 -13.26 5.44
CA GLU A 177 19.20 -14.17 6.60
C GLU A 177 18.37 -13.63 7.77
N SER A 178 17.86 -12.40 7.65
CA SER A 178 17.05 -11.75 8.67
C SER A 178 15.72 -12.47 8.95
N LEU A 179 15.11 -12.13 10.09
CA LEU A 179 13.73 -12.51 10.41
C LEU A 179 12.74 -12.00 9.34
N PHE A 180 13.05 -10.87 8.69
CA PHE A 180 12.28 -10.34 7.56
C PHE A 180 12.38 -11.24 6.30
N ALA A 181 13.54 -11.85 6.06
CA ALA A 181 13.68 -12.81 4.97
C ALA A 181 12.91 -14.12 5.24
N ARG A 182 12.92 -14.62 6.49
CA ARG A 182 12.04 -15.74 6.90
C ARG A 182 10.57 -15.41 6.67
N TYR A 183 10.13 -14.21 7.05
CA TYR A 183 8.78 -13.72 6.79
C TYR A 183 8.42 -13.66 5.29
N ARG A 184 9.35 -13.21 4.45
CA ARG A 184 9.17 -13.24 2.98
C ARG A 184 9.11 -14.68 2.43
N ARG A 185 9.83 -15.63 3.01
CA ARG A 185 9.72 -17.06 2.67
C ARG A 185 8.36 -17.63 3.08
N ALA A 186 7.89 -17.32 4.29
CA ALA A 186 6.58 -17.74 4.80
C ALA A 186 5.40 -17.21 3.94
N THR A 187 5.64 -16.15 3.17
CA THR A 187 4.66 -15.54 2.27
C THR A 187 4.85 -15.93 0.80
N MET A 188 5.76 -16.86 0.51
CA MET A 188 6.10 -17.31 -0.86
C MET A 188 6.72 -16.22 -1.75
N TRP A 189 7.26 -15.16 -1.13
CA TRP A 189 7.85 -14.01 -1.83
C TRP A 189 9.35 -14.13 -2.07
N ASN A 190 10.01 -15.11 -1.44
CA ASN A 190 11.41 -15.47 -1.63
C ASN A 190 11.54 -16.97 -1.94
N PRO A 191 12.62 -17.39 -2.64
CA PRO A 191 12.99 -18.79 -2.75
C PRO A 191 13.16 -19.45 -1.37
N GLY A 192 12.95 -20.77 -1.31
CA GLY A 192 13.01 -21.53 -0.05
C GLY A 192 11.81 -21.34 0.86
N GLY A 193 10.70 -20.76 0.37
CA GLY A 193 9.42 -20.73 1.07
C GLY A 193 8.66 -22.06 1.03
N GLY A 194 7.60 -22.17 1.82
CA GLY A 194 6.67 -23.31 1.81
C GLY A 194 6.77 -24.27 3.00
N GLU A 195 7.82 -24.18 3.81
CA GLU A 195 7.93 -24.96 5.05
C GLU A 195 7.04 -24.38 6.16
N GLU A 196 7.05 -23.05 6.30
CA GLU A 196 6.25 -22.29 7.27
C GLU A 196 5.17 -21.47 6.54
N SER A 197 3.94 -21.44 7.06
CA SER A 197 2.88 -20.53 6.59
C SER A 197 3.02 -19.15 7.22
N LEU A 198 2.33 -18.16 6.63
CA LEU A 198 2.23 -16.84 7.23
C LEU A 198 1.60 -16.90 8.63
N ARG A 199 0.62 -17.79 8.84
CA ARG A 199 -0.05 -17.95 10.15
C ARG A 199 0.89 -18.52 11.20
N GLU A 200 1.64 -19.58 10.85
CA GLU A 200 2.68 -20.18 11.70
C GLU A 200 3.74 -19.14 12.07
N PHE A 201 4.20 -18.36 11.09
CA PHE A 201 5.17 -17.29 11.31
C PHE A 201 4.66 -16.24 12.30
N LEU A 202 3.43 -15.74 12.12
CA LEU A 202 2.84 -14.71 13.00
C LEU A 202 2.67 -15.22 14.44
N ALA A 203 2.29 -16.48 14.62
CA ALA A 203 2.12 -17.10 15.94
C ALA A 203 3.46 -17.33 16.69
N ALA A 204 4.60 -17.22 16.00
CA ALA A 204 5.93 -17.39 16.60
C ALA A 204 6.59 -16.07 17.01
N LEU A 205 6.01 -14.91 16.67
CA LEU A 205 6.62 -13.61 16.90
C LEU A 205 6.67 -13.25 18.40
N GLN A 206 7.75 -12.58 18.79
CA GLN A 206 8.07 -12.25 20.19
C GLN A 206 7.88 -10.76 20.49
N GLN A 207 7.57 -10.46 21.74
CA GLN A 207 7.39 -9.09 22.23
C GLN A 207 8.73 -8.49 22.67
N LEU A 208 8.92 -7.18 22.46
CA LEU A 208 9.98 -6.43 23.12
C LEU A 208 9.66 -6.26 24.62
N ASP A 209 10.66 -5.89 25.41
CA ASP A 209 10.48 -5.54 26.84
C ASP A 209 9.86 -4.15 27.03
N GLU A 210 8.70 -3.92 26.41
CA GLU A 210 7.88 -2.74 26.58
C GLU A 210 6.39 -3.04 26.28
N PRO A 211 5.44 -2.31 26.89
CA PRO A 211 4.01 -2.50 26.60
C PRO A 211 3.64 -2.04 25.19
N HIS A 212 2.57 -2.63 24.63
CA HIS A 212 1.95 -2.13 23.41
C HIS A 212 1.41 -0.69 23.60
N GLY A 213 1.17 0.01 22.50
CA GLY A 213 0.68 1.39 22.50
C GLY A 213 1.78 2.44 22.72
N LYS A 214 2.93 2.06 23.27
CA LYS A 214 3.97 3.02 23.69
C LYS A 214 4.60 3.78 22.53
N ALA A 215 4.98 3.12 21.44
CA ALA A 215 5.64 3.77 20.31
C ALA A 215 5.10 3.24 18.99
N PHE A 216 5.05 4.10 17.97
CA PHE A 216 4.82 3.68 16.61
C PHE A 216 6.04 2.91 16.09
N ARG A 217 5.82 1.67 15.64
CA ARG A 217 6.84 0.82 15.01
C ARG A 217 6.25 0.23 13.75
N TYR A 218 6.78 0.67 12.62
CA TYR A 218 6.35 0.13 11.34
C TYR A 218 6.74 -1.35 11.21
N ARG A 219 5.74 -2.24 11.24
CA ARG A 219 5.93 -3.70 11.17
C ARG A 219 4.84 -4.35 10.33
N SER A 220 5.22 -4.85 9.17
CA SER A 220 4.32 -5.52 8.23
C SER A 220 3.54 -6.69 8.83
N PRO A 221 4.09 -7.54 9.72
CA PRO A 221 3.33 -8.64 10.35
C PRO A 221 1.99 -8.22 10.97
N ASN A 222 1.93 -7.02 11.57
CA ASN A 222 0.69 -6.49 12.14
C ASN A 222 -0.43 -6.40 11.09
N SER A 223 -0.12 -6.08 9.84
CA SER A 223 -1.17 -5.90 8.83
C SER A 223 -1.61 -7.23 8.20
N ASP A 224 -0.79 -8.27 8.23
CA ASP A 224 -1.27 -9.61 7.85
C ASP A 224 -2.11 -10.23 8.93
N LEU A 225 -1.76 -10.01 10.19
CA LEU A 225 -2.64 -10.34 11.29
C LEU A 225 -3.98 -9.59 11.15
N LEU A 226 -3.96 -8.31 10.78
CA LEU A 226 -5.19 -7.57 10.45
C LEU A 226 -5.97 -8.22 9.29
N GLY A 227 -5.27 -8.69 8.26
CA GLY A 227 -5.85 -9.48 7.18
C GLY A 227 -6.59 -10.72 7.69
N ILE A 228 -5.99 -11.47 8.63
CA ILE A 228 -6.62 -12.63 9.26
C ILE A 228 -7.80 -12.20 10.15
N ILE A 229 -7.66 -11.12 10.93
CA ILE A 229 -8.73 -10.58 11.78
C ILE A 229 -9.97 -10.25 10.94
N VAL A 230 -9.82 -9.56 9.79
CA VAL A 230 -10.97 -9.21 8.94
C VAL A 230 -11.59 -10.45 8.28
N GLU A 231 -10.82 -11.48 7.96
CA GLU A 231 -11.38 -12.77 7.52
C GLU A 231 -12.20 -13.44 8.62
N ARG A 232 -11.70 -13.45 9.86
CA ARG A 232 -12.36 -14.06 11.01
C ARG A 232 -13.64 -13.32 11.40
N ALA A 233 -13.58 -11.99 11.48
CA ALA A 233 -14.72 -11.15 11.81
C ALA A 233 -15.83 -11.20 10.73
N SER A 234 -15.47 -11.36 9.46
CA SER A 234 -16.44 -11.41 8.35
C SER A 234 -16.93 -12.82 8.02
N GLY A 235 -16.15 -13.86 8.32
CA GLY A 235 -16.35 -15.21 7.81
C GLY A 235 -16.05 -15.36 6.31
N GLN A 236 -15.43 -14.37 5.67
CA GLN A 236 -15.11 -14.36 4.25
C GLN A 236 -13.60 -14.36 4.02
N ARG A 237 -13.16 -15.03 2.95
CA ARG A 237 -11.78 -14.92 2.47
C ARG A 237 -11.45 -13.48 2.07
N TYR A 238 -10.26 -13.00 2.37
CA TYR A 238 -9.81 -11.62 2.17
C TYR A 238 -10.10 -11.10 0.77
N ALA A 239 -9.78 -11.88 -0.27
CA ALA A 239 -10.00 -11.46 -1.66
C ALA A 239 -11.48 -11.28 -2.01
N ASN A 240 -12.37 -12.11 -1.44
CA ASN A 240 -13.81 -12.01 -1.63
C ASN A 240 -14.37 -10.83 -0.85
N LEU A 241 -13.95 -10.68 0.42
CA LEU A 241 -14.32 -9.55 1.26
C LEU A 241 -13.93 -8.22 0.59
N MET A 242 -12.69 -8.12 0.11
CA MET A 242 -12.21 -6.93 -0.60
C MET A 242 -12.98 -6.67 -1.89
N SER A 243 -13.34 -7.72 -2.64
CA SER A 243 -14.15 -7.60 -3.85
C SER A 243 -15.54 -7.03 -3.54
N ASP A 244 -16.21 -7.57 -2.53
CA ASP A 244 -17.60 -7.25 -2.24
C ASP A 244 -17.78 -5.95 -1.45
N ARG A 245 -16.88 -5.66 -0.50
CA ARG A 245 -16.99 -4.50 0.40
C ARG A 245 -16.26 -3.26 -0.10
N LEU A 246 -15.19 -3.40 -0.87
CA LEU A 246 -14.42 -2.26 -1.37
C LEU A 246 -14.48 -2.17 -2.88
N TRP A 247 -14.03 -3.19 -3.59
CA TRP A 247 -13.68 -3.06 -5.01
C TRP A 247 -14.90 -2.83 -5.93
N LYS A 248 -15.94 -3.66 -5.80
CA LYS A 248 -17.19 -3.49 -6.54
C LYS A 248 -17.96 -2.21 -6.18
N PRO A 249 -18.15 -1.83 -4.89
CA PRO A 249 -18.84 -0.58 -4.55
C PRO A 249 -18.02 0.68 -4.87
N LEU A 250 -16.68 0.59 -4.93
CA LEU A 250 -15.82 1.67 -5.40
C LEU A 250 -16.09 2.04 -6.87
N GLY A 251 -16.66 1.11 -7.64
CA GLY A 251 -16.80 1.26 -9.08
C GLY A 251 -15.49 1.00 -9.84
N ALA A 252 -14.58 0.22 -9.23
CA ALA A 252 -13.31 -0.16 -9.84
C ALA A 252 -13.52 -0.77 -11.24
N LYS A 253 -12.60 -0.47 -12.16
CA LYS A 253 -12.73 -0.85 -13.57
C LYS A 253 -11.95 -2.12 -13.91
N ARG A 254 -10.91 -2.45 -13.15
CA ARG A 254 -10.09 -3.65 -13.36
C ARG A 254 -10.11 -4.53 -12.13
N ASP A 255 -10.09 -5.84 -12.32
CA ASP A 255 -9.85 -6.74 -11.19
C ASP A 255 -8.52 -6.41 -10.52
N ALA A 256 -8.49 -6.46 -9.20
CA ALA A 256 -7.27 -6.46 -8.43
C ALA A 256 -6.83 -7.90 -8.13
N PHE A 257 -5.61 -8.05 -7.63
CA PHE A 257 -5.09 -9.34 -7.17
C PHE A 257 -4.38 -9.17 -5.85
N VAL A 258 -4.38 -10.19 -5.01
CA VAL A 258 -3.56 -10.24 -3.80
C VAL A 258 -2.74 -11.52 -3.80
N THR A 259 -1.44 -11.41 -3.56
CA THR A 259 -0.59 -12.61 -3.40
C THR A 259 -0.99 -13.39 -2.15
N VAL A 260 -0.82 -14.71 -2.20
CA VAL A 260 -1.19 -15.63 -1.12
C VAL A 260 -0.05 -16.60 -0.80
N ASP A 261 0.01 -17.01 0.46
CA ASP A 261 0.98 -18.00 0.94
C ASP A 261 0.60 -19.45 0.53
N LYS A 262 1.29 -20.45 1.13
CA LYS A 262 1.05 -21.87 0.87
C LYS A 262 -0.36 -22.34 1.24
N GLU A 263 -1.00 -21.70 2.22
CA GLU A 263 -2.35 -22.02 2.73
C GLU A 263 -3.45 -21.18 2.07
N GLY A 264 -3.07 -20.19 1.26
CA GLY A 264 -4.01 -19.27 0.62
C GLY A 264 -4.30 -18.01 1.44
N SER A 265 -3.56 -17.79 2.54
CA SER A 265 -3.63 -16.58 3.37
C SER A 265 -3.08 -15.38 2.58
N ALA A 266 -3.82 -14.27 2.55
CA ALA A 266 -3.44 -13.09 1.78
C ALA A 266 -2.24 -12.34 2.40
N ARG A 267 -1.32 -11.85 1.55
CA ARG A 267 -0.36 -10.78 1.90
C ARG A 267 -1.10 -9.44 2.11
N ALA A 268 -1.85 -9.30 3.18
CA ALA A 268 -2.57 -8.06 3.46
C ALA A 268 -1.61 -6.88 3.70
N ALA A 269 -0.37 -7.11 4.15
CA ALA A 269 0.57 -6.01 4.35
C ALA A 269 1.26 -5.49 3.08
N GLY A 270 1.12 -6.15 1.92
CA GLY A 270 1.94 -5.77 0.76
C GLY A 270 1.54 -6.32 -0.61
N GLY A 271 0.64 -7.29 -0.67
CA GLY A 271 0.51 -8.14 -1.83
C GLY A 271 -0.54 -7.73 -2.84
N VAL A 272 -1.20 -6.59 -2.66
CA VAL A 272 -2.25 -6.16 -3.57
C VAL A 272 -1.63 -5.55 -4.83
N SER A 273 -2.17 -5.90 -6.00
CA SER A 273 -1.89 -5.28 -7.29
C SER A 273 -3.16 -4.72 -7.89
N VAL A 274 -3.13 -3.45 -8.31
CA VAL A 274 -4.29 -2.70 -8.81
C VAL A 274 -3.90 -1.83 -10.01
N ALA A 275 -4.88 -1.35 -10.77
CA ALA A 275 -4.65 -0.28 -11.74
C ALA A 275 -4.55 1.09 -11.04
N VAL A 276 -3.72 2.01 -11.55
CA VAL A 276 -3.43 3.30 -10.91
C VAL A 276 -4.68 4.17 -10.69
N ARG A 277 -5.61 4.20 -11.66
CA ARG A 277 -6.86 4.96 -11.53
C ARG A 277 -7.81 4.36 -10.50
N ASP A 278 -7.83 3.04 -10.35
CA ASP A 278 -8.61 2.40 -9.29
C ASP A 278 -8.02 2.68 -7.91
N LEU A 279 -6.70 2.83 -7.80
CA LEU A 279 -6.06 3.32 -6.58
C LEU A 279 -6.44 4.79 -6.28
N ALA A 280 -6.44 5.65 -7.30
CA ALA A 280 -6.85 7.05 -7.15
C ALA A 280 -8.32 7.16 -6.67
N ARG A 281 -9.21 6.30 -7.18
CA ARG A 281 -10.60 6.20 -6.68
C ARG A 281 -10.67 5.86 -5.20
N VAL A 282 -9.79 5.00 -4.67
CA VAL A 282 -9.72 4.74 -3.22
C VAL A 282 -9.40 6.02 -2.46
N GLY A 283 -8.41 6.80 -2.93
CA GLY A 283 -8.06 8.08 -2.31
C GLY A 283 -9.23 9.07 -2.33
N GLU A 284 -9.95 9.18 -3.45
CA GLU A 284 -11.14 10.03 -3.55
C GLU A 284 -12.27 9.55 -2.63
N MET A 285 -12.49 8.24 -2.50
CA MET A 285 -13.47 7.68 -1.58
C MET A 285 -13.16 8.03 -0.12
N MET A 286 -11.88 7.98 0.27
CA MET A 286 -11.43 8.45 1.58
C MET A 286 -11.64 9.96 1.72
N ARG A 287 -11.30 10.77 0.71
CA ARG A 287 -11.51 12.23 0.73
C ARG A 287 -12.99 12.60 0.89
N GLN A 288 -13.90 11.78 0.35
CA GLN A 288 -15.36 11.92 0.42
C GLN A 288 -15.97 11.29 1.69
N GLY A 289 -15.19 11.09 2.75
CA GLY A 289 -15.71 10.59 4.03
C GLY A 289 -16.27 9.16 3.95
N GLY A 290 -15.67 8.32 3.10
CA GLY A 290 -15.98 6.89 3.03
C GLY A 290 -17.02 6.49 1.98
N THR A 291 -17.37 7.39 1.06
CA THR A 291 -18.42 7.19 0.05
C THR A 291 -17.83 7.17 -1.36
N ALA A 292 -18.26 6.22 -2.17
CA ALA A 292 -17.99 6.17 -3.61
C ALA A 292 -19.33 6.15 -4.39
N GLU A 293 -19.26 6.09 -5.73
CA GLU A 293 -20.46 6.04 -6.59
C GLU A 293 -21.42 4.90 -6.19
N GLY A 294 -20.90 3.75 -5.77
CA GLY A 294 -21.70 2.59 -5.35
C GLY A 294 -22.27 2.69 -3.94
N GLY A 295 -22.07 3.81 -3.24
CA GLY A 295 -22.55 4.06 -1.88
C GLY A 295 -21.43 4.15 -0.84
N ARG A 296 -21.83 4.10 0.44
CA ARG A 296 -20.91 4.14 1.57
C ARG A 296 -20.18 2.80 1.71
N ILE A 297 -18.85 2.85 1.71
CA ILE A 297 -17.97 1.69 1.88
C ILE A 297 -17.53 1.57 3.34
N VAL A 298 -17.20 2.71 3.95
CA VAL A 298 -16.72 2.79 5.32
C VAL A 298 -17.44 3.95 6.04
N PRO A 299 -17.74 3.83 7.35
CA PRO A 299 -18.37 4.91 8.10
C PRO A 299 -17.55 6.20 8.03
N GLN A 300 -18.24 7.34 7.95
CA GLN A 300 -17.58 8.64 7.95
C GLN A 300 -16.76 8.84 9.23
N ALA A 301 -17.28 8.40 10.39
CA ALA A 301 -16.57 8.47 11.67
C ALA A 301 -15.24 7.71 11.64
N TRP A 302 -15.17 6.57 10.95
CA TRP A 302 -13.90 5.83 10.78
C TRP A 302 -12.90 6.61 9.93
N VAL A 303 -13.37 7.30 8.88
CA VAL A 303 -12.51 8.13 8.04
C VAL A 303 -12.00 9.35 8.82
N GLU A 304 -12.87 10.03 9.56
CA GLU A 304 -12.48 11.14 10.44
C GLU A 304 -11.46 10.69 11.50
N ASP A 305 -11.68 9.54 12.13
CA ASP A 305 -10.70 8.91 13.03
C ASP A 305 -9.38 8.60 12.30
N THR A 306 -9.44 8.06 11.09
CA THR A 306 -8.25 7.76 10.27
C THR A 306 -7.41 8.99 9.94
N ILE A 307 -8.03 10.15 9.75
CA ILE A 307 -7.36 11.38 9.34
C ILE A 307 -6.88 12.22 10.53
N HIS A 308 -7.57 12.15 11.69
CA HIS A 308 -7.31 13.04 12.82
C HIS A 308 -7.00 12.32 14.15
N GLY A 309 -7.21 11.01 14.25
CA GLY A 309 -7.13 10.24 15.49
C GLY A 309 -5.78 9.59 15.78
N GLY A 310 -4.71 9.97 15.08
CA GLY A 310 -3.39 9.36 15.28
C GLY A 310 -2.69 9.89 16.54
N ASP A 311 -1.92 9.03 17.20
CA ASP A 311 -1.16 9.39 18.40
C ASP A 311 0.19 10.02 18.01
N ALA A 312 0.25 11.35 18.09
CA ALA A 312 1.45 12.12 17.80
C ALA A 312 2.61 11.79 18.77
N GLU A 313 2.34 11.47 20.04
CA GLU A 313 3.41 11.13 20.97
C GLU A 313 4.03 9.76 20.67
N ALA A 314 3.19 8.77 20.35
CA ALA A 314 3.66 7.46 19.90
C ALA A 314 4.49 7.59 18.62
N TRP A 315 4.10 8.48 17.70
CA TRP A 315 4.87 8.82 16.51
C TRP A 315 6.23 9.46 16.84
N GLN A 316 6.29 10.45 17.73
CA GLN A 316 7.54 11.09 18.16
C GLN A 316 8.52 10.11 18.83
N ARG A 317 8.00 9.08 19.50
CA ARG A 317 8.82 7.97 20.07
C ARG A 317 9.23 6.91 19.03
N GLY A 318 8.71 7.00 17.80
CA GLY A 318 8.98 6.11 16.69
C GLY A 318 10.18 6.53 15.85
N THR A 319 10.32 5.94 14.66
CA THR A 319 11.49 6.13 13.76
C THR A 319 11.15 6.84 12.45
N MET A 320 9.92 7.34 12.27
CA MET A 320 9.46 7.92 11.00
C MET A 320 9.29 9.45 11.04
N THR A 321 9.74 10.10 12.12
CA THR A 321 9.70 11.57 12.25
C THR A 321 10.50 12.29 11.17
N ASN A 322 11.51 11.66 10.57
CA ASN A 322 12.25 12.25 9.44
C ASN A 322 11.35 12.51 8.22
N LEU A 323 10.38 11.63 7.95
CA LEU A 323 9.46 11.78 6.82
C LEU A 323 8.37 12.82 7.14
N PHE A 324 7.76 12.72 8.32
CA PHE A 324 6.76 13.68 8.80
C PHE A 324 7.09 14.10 10.23
N ALA A 325 7.75 15.26 10.37
CA ALA A 325 8.25 15.76 11.65
C ALA A 325 7.17 15.84 12.73
N ASN A 326 5.96 16.29 12.36
CA ASN A 326 4.82 16.43 13.26
C ASN A 326 3.72 15.40 12.98
N GLY A 327 4.05 14.37 12.20
CA GLY A 327 3.07 13.42 11.69
C GLY A 327 2.49 12.52 12.78
N SER A 328 1.62 11.63 12.33
CA SER A 328 1.10 10.53 13.15
C SER A 328 0.66 9.37 12.25
N TYR A 329 0.18 8.29 12.86
CA TYR A 329 -0.32 7.13 12.15
C TYR A 329 -1.60 6.60 12.79
N ARG A 330 -2.60 6.30 11.97
CA ARG A 330 -3.90 5.79 12.43
C ARG A 330 -4.52 4.90 11.36
N ASN A 331 -5.09 3.76 11.75
CA ASN A 331 -5.82 2.86 10.84
C ASN A 331 -5.05 2.53 9.56
N LYS A 332 -3.73 2.29 9.63
CA LYS A 332 -2.88 2.02 8.47
C LYS A 332 -2.66 3.18 7.48
N TRP A 333 -2.89 4.42 7.90
CA TRP A 333 -2.61 5.63 7.11
C TRP A 333 -1.62 6.54 7.82
N TYR A 334 -0.75 7.15 7.02
CA TYR A 334 0.16 8.20 7.47
C TYR A 334 -0.54 9.54 7.44
N GLN A 335 -0.38 10.34 8.49
CA GLN A 335 -0.85 11.72 8.55
C GLN A 335 0.38 12.62 8.54
N SER A 336 0.48 13.54 7.58
CA SER A 336 1.65 14.42 7.46
C SER A 336 1.66 15.51 8.53
N ALA A 337 0.47 15.87 9.05
CA ALA A 337 0.23 17.04 9.90
C ALA A 337 0.80 18.35 9.32
N ASN A 338 0.86 18.45 7.98
CA ASN A 338 1.20 19.68 7.29
C ASN A 338 -0.01 20.63 7.23
N ALA A 339 0.18 21.83 6.68
CA ALA A 339 -0.88 22.83 6.58
C ALA A 339 -2.08 22.38 5.73
N SER A 340 -1.89 21.41 4.81
CA SER A 340 -2.97 20.87 4.01
C SER A 340 -3.70 19.68 4.63
N GLU A 341 -3.26 19.24 5.82
CA GLU A 341 -3.79 18.06 6.52
C GLU A 341 -3.74 16.81 5.63
N ALA A 342 -2.69 16.73 4.80
CA ALA A 342 -2.53 15.63 3.88
C ALA A 342 -2.32 14.30 4.63
N TYR A 343 -2.84 13.24 4.03
CA TYR A 343 -2.65 11.88 4.51
C TYR A 343 -2.37 10.97 3.33
N CYS A 344 -1.68 9.86 3.59
CA CYS A 344 -1.24 8.99 2.51
C CYS A 344 -1.09 7.51 2.90
N GLY A 345 -1.17 6.66 1.87
CA GLY A 345 -0.63 5.31 1.88
C GLY A 345 0.72 5.30 1.19
N ILE A 346 1.71 4.64 1.79
CA ILE A 346 3.08 4.56 1.27
C ILE A 346 3.48 3.10 1.12
N GLY A 347 4.09 2.77 -0.01
CA GLY A 347 4.68 1.46 -0.31
C GLY A 347 6.12 1.59 -0.77
N ILE A 348 6.93 0.58 -0.42
CA ILE A 348 8.33 0.48 -0.85
C ILE A 348 8.47 0.59 -2.37
N HIS A 349 9.66 0.97 -2.83
CA HIS A 349 9.97 1.22 -4.24
C HIS A 349 9.16 2.37 -4.87
N GLY A 350 8.64 3.30 -4.06
CA GLY A 350 8.00 4.53 -4.55
C GLY A 350 6.51 4.42 -4.88
N GLN A 351 5.74 3.64 -4.11
CA GLN A 351 4.28 3.62 -4.25
C GLN A 351 3.65 4.67 -3.34
N TRP A 352 2.81 5.53 -3.89
CA TRP A 352 2.15 6.58 -3.14
C TRP A 352 0.67 6.68 -3.51
N LEU A 353 -0.17 6.77 -2.49
CA LEU A 353 -1.54 7.29 -2.58
C LEU A 353 -1.60 8.50 -1.65
N TYR A 354 -1.45 9.69 -2.22
CA TYR A 354 -1.42 10.96 -1.49
C TYR A 354 -2.75 11.68 -1.64
N VAL A 355 -3.31 12.16 -0.54
CA VAL A 355 -4.58 12.90 -0.52
C VAL A 355 -4.38 14.23 0.19
N ASP A 356 -4.68 15.30 -0.53
CA ASP A 356 -4.74 16.66 0.00
C ASP A 356 -6.21 17.10 0.09
N PRO A 357 -6.83 17.06 1.28
CA PRO A 357 -8.24 17.39 1.43
C PRO A 357 -8.53 18.87 1.16
N LYS A 358 -7.61 19.79 1.48
CA LYS A 358 -7.82 21.25 1.30
C LYS A 358 -7.72 21.67 -0.17
N ALA A 359 -6.77 21.08 -0.90
CA ALA A 359 -6.66 21.27 -2.34
C ALA A 359 -7.72 20.47 -3.11
N GLU A 360 -8.40 19.52 -2.46
CA GLU A 360 -9.31 18.55 -3.08
C GLU A 360 -8.61 17.71 -4.16
N VAL A 361 -7.37 17.30 -3.89
CA VAL A 361 -6.49 16.58 -4.82
C VAL A 361 -6.18 15.19 -4.29
N VAL A 362 -6.17 14.21 -5.20
CA VAL A 362 -5.69 12.85 -4.96
C VAL A 362 -4.64 12.51 -6.00
N ILE A 363 -3.50 12.00 -5.57
CA ILE A 363 -2.40 11.57 -6.44
C ILE A 363 -2.11 10.10 -6.15
N ALA A 364 -2.24 9.26 -7.18
CA ALA A 364 -1.77 7.88 -7.16
C ALA A 364 -0.50 7.79 -8.02
N LYS A 365 0.61 7.35 -7.42
CA LYS A 365 1.90 7.16 -8.09
C LYS A 365 2.40 5.73 -7.85
N MET A 366 2.78 5.05 -8.92
CA MET A 366 3.38 3.72 -8.89
C MET A 366 4.76 3.81 -9.51
N SER A 367 5.73 3.15 -8.89
CA SER A 367 7.13 3.24 -9.32
C SER A 367 7.85 1.90 -9.14
N SER A 368 8.97 1.72 -9.81
CA SER A 368 9.84 0.56 -9.70
C SER A 368 11.25 0.95 -9.24
N GLN A 369 11.35 1.83 -8.24
CA GLN A 369 12.64 2.34 -7.74
C GLN A 369 13.59 1.22 -7.33
N ALA A 370 14.90 1.46 -7.48
CA ALA A 370 15.93 0.46 -7.20
C ALA A 370 15.95 0.04 -5.72
N LEU A 371 15.90 1.02 -4.82
CA LEU A 371 15.87 0.79 -3.39
C LEU A 371 14.43 0.59 -2.90
N PRO A 372 14.22 -0.31 -1.92
CA PRO A 372 12.91 -0.47 -1.30
C PRO A 372 12.52 0.78 -0.50
N VAL A 373 13.48 1.42 0.18
CA VAL A 373 13.30 2.67 0.94
C VAL A 373 14.45 3.59 0.58
N ASP A 374 14.14 4.85 0.28
CA ASP A 374 15.09 5.89 -0.08
C ASP A 374 14.61 7.21 0.55
N ASP A 375 15.01 7.45 1.82
CA ASP A 375 14.48 8.57 2.62
C ASP A 375 14.60 9.94 1.92
N PRO A 376 15.75 10.30 1.28
CA PRO A 376 15.83 11.52 0.47
C PRO A 376 14.80 11.57 -0.66
N LEU A 377 14.65 10.49 -1.42
CA LEU A 377 13.69 10.45 -2.52
C LEU A 377 12.24 10.46 -2.02
N ASP A 378 11.94 9.88 -0.86
CA ASP A 378 10.62 9.94 -0.26
C ASP A 378 10.24 11.38 0.16
N LEU A 379 11.18 12.15 0.70
CA LEU A 379 11.00 13.59 0.95
C LEU A 379 10.76 14.37 -0.34
N ASP A 380 11.54 14.08 -1.38
CA ASP A 380 11.35 14.67 -2.70
C ASP A 380 9.96 14.33 -3.29
N ASN A 381 9.46 13.09 -3.10
CA ASN A 381 8.10 12.72 -3.55
C ASN A 381 7.04 13.55 -2.83
N VAL A 382 7.17 13.78 -1.52
CA VAL A 382 6.25 14.64 -0.77
C VAL A 382 6.26 16.07 -1.31
N ALA A 383 7.45 16.66 -1.49
CA ALA A 383 7.58 18.00 -2.06
C ALA A 383 7.01 18.08 -3.49
N PHE A 384 7.23 17.05 -4.31
CA PHE A 384 6.63 16.92 -5.64
C PHE A 384 5.10 16.92 -5.58
N PHE A 385 4.48 16.16 -4.67
CA PHE A 385 3.02 16.12 -4.53
C PHE A 385 2.46 17.45 -4.06
N GLU A 386 3.10 18.12 -3.10
CA GLU A 386 2.69 19.45 -2.63
C GLU A 386 2.79 20.49 -3.75
N GLY A 387 3.89 20.47 -4.51
CA GLY A 387 4.08 21.32 -5.68
C GLY A 387 3.04 21.07 -6.77
N LEU A 388 2.70 19.80 -7.03
CA LEU A 388 1.68 19.42 -8.01
C LEU A 388 0.28 19.87 -7.58
N CYS A 389 -0.08 19.71 -6.30
CA CYS A 389 -1.36 20.17 -5.74
C CYS A 389 -1.55 21.69 -5.93
N ALA A 390 -0.48 22.48 -5.89
CA ALA A 390 -0.52 23.92 -6.11
C ALA A 390 -0.68 24.33 -7.60
N ARG A 391 -0.58 23.38 -8.54
CA ARG A 391 -0.68 23.62 -9.99
C ARG A 391 -2.00 23.16 -10.60
N VAL A 392 -2.78 22.30 -9.91
CA VAL A 392 -3.99 21.64 -10.43
C VAL A 392 -5.32 22.13 -9.85
#